data_AF-A0A9N9HUM6-F1
#
_entry.id   AF-A0A9N9HUM6-F1
#
_cell.length_a   1.000
_cell.length_b   1.000
_cell.length_c   1.000
_cell.angle_alpha   90.00
_cell.angle_beta   90.00
_cell.angle_gamma   90.00
#
_symmetry.space_group_name_H-M   'P 1'
#
loop_
_entity.id
_entity.type
_entity.pdbx_description
1 polymer ?
#
loop_
_entity_poly.entity_id
_entity_poly.type
_entity_poly.pdbx_seq_one_letter_code
_entity_poly.pdbx_strand_id
1 'polypeptide(L)'
;HQWPSRKINCSWHINLTKPKSSTEVGITSICEEHNHSMLHNVELYASKYQNLTNSMMEDIKFYVTKGNMKAKQIYSLLVAKFSDYAILKKDIYNAIKRFKPSLTS
;
A
#
# COMPACT_ATOMS: atom_id res chain seq x y z
N HIS A 1 -7.18 5.92 23.92
CA HIS A 1 -6.72 6.07 22.51
C HIS A 1 -7.46 5.09 21.61
N GLN A 2 -8.38 5.58 20.77
CA GLN A 2 -9.05 4.76 19.75
C GLN A 2 -8.26 4.83 18.44
N TRP A 3 -8.04 3.67 17.81
CA TRP A 3 -7.44 3.59 16.48
C TRP A 3 -8.50 3.92 15.42
N PRO A 4 -8.26 4.85 14.48
CA PRO A 4 -9.24 5.28 13.48
C PRO A 4 -9.59 4.21 12.42
N SER A 5 -9.07 2.98 12.52
CA SER A 5 -9.24 1.94 11.49
C SER A 5 -10.42 0.98 11.72
N ARG A 6 -11.08 1.02 12.88
CA ARG A 6 -12.19 0.10 13.19
C ARG A 6 -13.54 0.75 12.89
N LYS A 7 -13.93 0.69 11.61
CA LYS A 7 -15.27 1.03 11.11
C LYS A 7 -16.26 -0.09 11.45
N ILE A 8 -16.62 -0.18 12.73
CA ILE A 8 -17.54 -1.22 13.26
C ILE A 8 -19.00 -0.74 13.08
N ASN A 9 -19.94 -1.67 12.87
CA ASN A 9 -21.38 -1.41 12.73
C ASN A 9 -21.77 -0.48 11.55
N CYS A 10 -21.00 -0.49 10.47
CA CYS A 10 -21.38 0.19 9.24
C CYS A 10 -22.45 -0.62 8.51
N SER A 11 -23.56 0.02 8.13
CA SER A 11 -24.68 -0.62 7.42
C SER A 11 -24.33 -0.98 5.97
N TRP A 12 -23.26 -0.39 5.41
CA TRP A 12 -22.85 -0.62 4.04
C TRP A 12 -22.61 -2.10 3.76
N HIS A 13 -23.31 -2.63 2.75
CA HIS A 13 -23.14 -4.01 2.30
C HIS A 13 -23.62 -4.17 0.86
N ILE A 14 -23.13 -5.22 0.21
CA ILE A 14 -23.59 -5.68 -1.11
C ILE A 14 -24.00 -7.14 -0.95
N ASN A 15 -25.22 -7.46 -1.35
CA ASN A 15 -25.70 -8.83 -1.40
C ASN A 15 -25.48 -9.40 -2.81
N LEU A 16 -24.78 -10.52 -2.85
CA LEU A 16 -24.46 -11.24 -4.08
C LEU A 16 -25.16 -12.59 -4.07
N THR A 17 -25.58 -13.03 -5.25
CA THR A 17 -26.11 -14.38 -5.45
C THR A 17 -25.38 -15.08 -6.58
N LYS A 18 -25.12 -16.37 -6.39
CA LYS A 18 -24.64 -17.25 -7.45
C LYS A 18 -25.54 -18.47 -7.49
N PRO A 19 -26.58 -18.47 -8.34
CA PRO A 19 -27.44 -19.63 -8.53
C PRO A 19 -26.61 -20.83 -8.98
N LYS A 20 -26.89 -22.03 -8.47
CA LYS A 20 -26.19 -23.27 -8.88
C LYS A 20 -26.33 -23.57 -10.38
N SER A 21 -27.40 -23.08 -11.00
CA SER A 21 -27.72 -23.23 -12.42
C SER A 21 -27.06 -22.17 -13.31
N SER A 22 -26.37 -21.19 -12.74
CA SER A 22 -25.75 -20.09 -13.48
C SER A 22 -24.25 -20.02 -13.22
N THR A 23 -23.49 -19.70 -14.26
CA THR A 23 -22.07 -19.38 -14.16
C THR A 23 -21.84 -17.95 -13.68
N GLU A 24 -22.87 -17.12 -13.69
CA GLU A 24 -22.80 -15.70 -13.39
C GLU A 24 -23.12 -15.38 -11.91
N VAL A 25 -22.49 -14.34 -11.40
CA VAL A 25 -22.78 -13.76 -10.08
C VAL A 25 -23.69 -12.56 -10.29
N GLY A 26 -24.87 -12.57 -9.67
CA GLY A 26 -25.81 -11.46 -9.65
C GLY A 26 -25.68 -10.62 -8.39
N ILE A 27 -25.95 -9.32 -8.50
CA ILE A 27 -26.12 -8.43 -7.34
C ILE A 27 -27.61 -8.34 -7.04
N THR A 28 -28.03 -8.62 -5.80
CA THR A 28 -29.44 -8.54 -5.41
C THR A 28 -29.80 -7.26 -4.68
N SER A 29 -28.86 -6.69 -3.91
CA SER A 29 -29.06 -5.40 -3.28
C SER A 29 -27.73 -4.73 -2.93
N ILE A 30 -27.77 -3.41 -2.84
CA ILE A 30 -26.67 -2.55 -2.38
C ILE A 30 -27.24 -1.62 -1.31
N CYS A 31 -26.61 -1.59 -0.13
CA CYS A 31 -26.84 -0.57 0.88
C CYS A 31 -25.64 0.37 0.90
N GLU A 32 -25.84 1.63 0.50
CA GLU A 32 -24.77 2.62 0.37
C GLU A 32 -24.57 3.46 1.64
N GLU A 33 -25.34 3.21 2.69
CA GLU A 33 -25.29 3.97 3.93
C GLU A 33 -24.01 3.68 4.72
N HIS A 34 -23.24 4.74 4.96
CA HIS A 34 -22.06 4.68 5.80
C HIS A 34 -22.28 5.46 7.09
N ASN A 35 -21.88 4.87 8.21
CA ASN A 35 -21.82 5.56 9.50
C ASN A 35 -20.51 6.34 9.71
N HIS A 36 -19.72 6.51 8.66
CA HIS A 36 -18.40 7.14 8.69
C HIS A 36 -18.11 7.82 7.35
N SER A 37 -17.24 8.82 7.35
CA SER A 37 -16.73 9.39 6.11
C SER A 37 -15.97 8.34 5.30
N MET A 38 -16.29 8.24 4.01
CA MET A 38 -15.44 7.54 3.06
C MET A 38 -14.25 8.44 2.74
N LEU A 39 -13.03 7.94 3.00
CA LEU A 39 -11.84 8.67 2.60
C LEU A 39 -11.68 8.49 1.09
N HIS A 40 -11.79 9.57 0.32
CA HIS A 40 -11.69 9.54 -1.14
C HIS A 40 -10.27 9.27 -1.64
N ASN A 41 -9.28 9.36 -0.75
CA ASN A 41 -7.87 9.10 -1.00
C ASN A 41 -7.55 7.59 -1.02
N VAL A 42 -8.43 6.76 -1.59
CA VAL A 42 -8.17 5.32 -1.80
C VAL A 42 -6.86 5.14 -2.57
N GLU A 43 -6.44 6.12 -3.37
CA GLU A 43 -5.12 6.13 -3.99
C GLU A 43 -3.96 6.08 -2.96
N LEU A 44 -4.05 6.71 -1.80
CA LEU A 44 -2.99 6.59 -0.77
C LEU A 44 -2.92 5.21 -0.12
N TYR A 45 -4.00 4.42 -0.20
CA TYR A 45 -4.16 3.16 0.53
C TYR A 45 -4.34 1.93 -0.36
N ALA A 46 -4.58 2.12 -1.65
CA ALA A 46 -4.64 1.05 -2.62
C ALA A 46 -3.23 0.48 -2.77
N SER A 47 -3.13 -0.85 -2.70
CA SER A 47 -1.87 -1.59 -2.84
C SER A 47 -1.05 -1.16 -4.06
N LYS A 48 -1.70 -0.69 -5.13
CA LYS A 48 -1.05 -0.16 -6.34
C LYS A 48 -0.18 1.10 -6.11
N TYR A 49 -0.45 1.91 -5.09
CA TYR A 49 0.38 3.08 -4.72
C TYR A 49 1.22 2.85 -3.45
N GLN A 50 0.99 1.75 -2.73
CA GLN A 50 1.87 1.32 -1.64
C GLN A 50 3.17 0.68 -2.16
N ASN A 51 3.16 0.21 -3.41
CA ASN A 51 4.34 -0.41 -4.01
C ASN A 51 5.33 0.65 -4.51
N LEU A 52 6.61 0.47 -4.19
CA LEU A 52 7.70 1.26 -4.75
C LEU A 52 7.69 1.16 -6.28
N THR A 53 7.71 2.30 -6.97
CA THR A 53 7.79 2.33 -8.44
C THR A 53 9.15 1.81 -8.91
N ASN A 54 9.27 1.44 -10.20
CA ASN A 54 10.55 1.01 -10.77
C ASN A 54 11.64 2.09 -10.59
N SER A 55 11.29 3.37 -10.76
CA SER A 55 12.22 4.48 -10.54
C SER A 55 12.70 4.57 -9.09
N MET A 56 11.79 4.42 -8.11
CA MET A 56 12.18 4.35 -6.69
C MET A 56 13.09 3.15 -6.41
N MET A 57 12.83 2.00 -7.03
CA MET A 57 13.64 0.79 -6.87
C MET A 57 15.05 0.96 -7.44
N GLU A 58 15.19 1.65 -8.57
CA GLU A 58 16.49 2.01 -9.16
C GLU A 58 17.29 2.95 -8.27
N ASP A 59 16.64 3.99 -7.74
CA ASP A 59 17.26 4.92 -6.77
C ASP A 59 17.72 4.19 -5.50
N ILE A 60 16.87 3.33 -4.92
CA ILE A 60 17.24 2.52 -3.74
C ILE A 60 18.44 1.63 -4.06
N LYS A 61 18.45 0.95 -5.22
CA LYS A 61 19.58 0.13 -5.65
C LYS A 61 20.86 0.97 -5.75
N PHE A 62 20.80 2.16 -6.33
CA PHE A 62 21.96 3.06 -6.42
C PHE A 62 22.44 3.50 -5.03
N TYR A 63 21.55 3.96 -4.15
CA TYR A 63 21.91 4.39 -2.80
C TYR A 63 22.50 3.28 -1.93
N VAL A 64 22.01 2.04 -2.10
CA VAL A 64 22.53 0.87 -1.38
C VAL A 64 23.88 0.42 -1.95
N THR A 65 23.99 0.24 -3.27
CA THR A 65 25.15 -0.41 -3.89
C THR A 65 26.30 0.54 -4.17
N LYS A 66 26.03 1.82 -4.47
CA LYS A 66 27.04 2.85 -4.79
C LYS A 66 27.19 3.86 -3.66
N GLY A 67 26.09 4.25 -3.03
CA GLY A 67 26.10 5.24 -1.95
C GLY A 67 26.46 4.69 -0.56
N ASN A 68 26.41 3.36 -0.36
CA ASN A 68 26.53 2.72 0.96
C ASN A 68 25.69 3.39 2.07
N MET A 69 24.51 3.89 1.69
CA MET A 69 23.69 4.73 2.56
C MET A 69 22.91 3.90 3.57
N LYS A 70 22.68 4.47 4.76
CA LYS A 70 21.82 3.86 5.78
C LYS A 70 20.35 4.06 5.42
N ALA A 71 19.48 3.15 5.89
CA ALA A 71 18.05 3.17 5.60
C ALA A 71 17.36 4.51 5.91
N LYS A 72 17.76 5.19 6.99
CA LYS A 72 17.24 6.51 7.35
C LYS A 72 17.56 7.59 6.29
N GLN A 73 18.77 7.56 5.74
CA GLN A 73 19.19 8.49 4.68
C GLN A 73 18.42 8.21 3.39
N ILE A 74 18.30 6.93 3.01
CA ILE A 74 17.52 6.49 1.85
C ILE A 74 16.05 6.92 1.96
N TYR A 75 15.42 6.70 3.12
CA TYR A 75 14.05 7.13 3.37
C TYR A 75 13.87 8.64 3.21
N SER A 76 14.76 9.43 3.82
CA SER A 76 14.70 10.90 3.73
C SER A 76 14.84 11.40 2.29
N LEU A 77 15.76 10.80 1.50
CA LEU A 77 15.96 11.17 0.10
C LEU A 77 14.77 10.79 -0.77
N LEU A 78 14.19 9.61 -0.57
CA LEU A 78 13.03 9.17 -1.34
C LEU A 78 11.79 10.00 -1.03
N VAL A 79 11.51 10.31 0.24
CA VAL A 79 10.38 11.16 0.61
C VAL A 79 10.53 12.57 0.04
N ALA A 80 11.75 13.10 0.00
CA ALA A 80 12.01 14.40 -0.63
C ALA A 80 11.87 14.35 -2.16
N LYS A 81 12.33 13.28 -2.82
CA LYS A 81 12.31 13.14 -4.28
C LYS A 81 10.93 12.77 -4.83
N PHE A 82 10.13 12.04 -4.06
CA PHE A 82 8.82 11.52 -4.44
C PHE A 82 7.75 11.96 -3.43
N SER A 83 7.62 13.27 -3.22
CA SER A 83 6.72 13.86 -2.20
C SER A 83 5.25 13.51 -2.41
N ASP A 84 4.86 13.21 -3.64
CA ASP A 84 3.48 12.89 -4.01
C ASP A 84 3.12 11.42 -3.73
N TYR A 85 4.09 10.61 -3.30
CA TYR A 85 3.91 9.18 -3.05
C TYR A 85 3.90 8.86 -1.56
N ALA A 86 2.96 8.00 -1.16
CA ALA A 86 2.92 7.44 0.19
C ALA A 86 3.97 6.32 0.36
N ILE A 87 5.20 6.68 0.76
CA ILE A 87 6.28 5.70 0.93
C ILE A 87 6.25 5.11 2.34
N LEU A 88 5.98 3.80 2.43
CA LEU A 88 6.02 3.07 3.68
C LEU A 88 7.45 2.65 4.02
N LYS A 89 7.84 2.86 5.29
CA LYS A 89 9.16 2.44 5.80
C LYS A 89 9.44 0.97 5.54
N LYS A 90 8.44 0.10 5.74
CA LYS A 90 8.50 -1.35 5.51
C LYS A 90 9.02 -1.68 4.10
N ASP A 91 8.51 -0.99 3.09
CA ASP A 91 8.82 -1.32 1.69
C ASP A 91 10.25 -0.90 1.34
N ILE A 92 10.72 0.22 1.91
CA ILE A 92 12.14 0.59 1.82
C ILE A 92 13.02 -0.47 2.49
N TYR A 93 12.70 -0.91 3.70
CA TYR A 93 13.51 -1.94 4.39
C TYR A 93 13.57 -3.25 3.58
N ASN A 94 12.45 -3.67 2.98
CA ASN A 94 12.41 -4.84 2.11
C ASN A 94 13.27 -4.66 0.86
N ALA A 95 13.18 -3.49 0.21
CA ALA A 95 13.99 -3.18 -0.97
C ALA A 95 15.49 -3.10 -0.62
N ILE A 96 15.87 -2.46 0.49
CA ILE A 96 17.25 -2.43 0.96
C ILE A 96 17.76 -3.84 1.25
N LYS A 97 16.96 -4.69 1.93
CA LYS A 97 17.33 -6.09 2.18
C LYS A 97 17.54 -6.87 0.88
N ARG A 98 16.75 -6.59 -0.16
CA ARG A 98 16.92 -7.19 -1.49
C ARG A 98 18.23 -6.79 -2.17
N PHE A 99 18.70 -5.56 -1.95
CA PHE A 99 19.88 -5.01 -2.63
C PHE A 99 21.17 -5.02 -1.80
N LYS A 100 21.06 -5.15 -0.47
CA LYS A 100 22.20 -5.54 0.35
C LYS A 100 22.46 -7.01 0.06
N PRO A 101 23.59 -7.37 -0.55
CA PRO A 101 23.97 -8.77 -0.66
C PRO A 101 23.95 -9.36 0.75
N SER A 102 23.62 -10.65 0.86
CA SER A 102 24.03 -11.46 1.98
C SER A 102 25.54 -11.29 2.16
N LEU A 103 25.93 -10.41 3.09
CA LEU A 103 27.24 -10.43 3.75
C LEU A 103 27.26 -11.70 4.61
N THR A 104 27.25 -12.85 3.96
CA THR A 104 27.75 -14.09 4.52
C THR A 104 29.13 -14.25 3.94
N SER A 105 30.08 -14.12 4.87
CA SER A 105 31.52 -14.29 4.73
C SER A 105 31.92 -15.61 4.08
#